data_AF-A0A837P8Q2-F1
#
_entry.id   AF-A0A837P8Q2-F1
#
_cell.length_a   1.000
_cell.length_b   1.000
_cell.length_c   1.000
_cell.angle_alpha   90.00
_cell.angle_beta   90.00
_cell.angle_gamma   90.00
#
_symmetry.space_group_name_H-M   'P 1'
#
loop_
_entity.id
_entity.type
_entity.pdbx_description
1 polymer ?
#
loop_
_entity_poly.entity_id
_entity_poly.type
_entity_poly.pdbx_seq_one_letter_code
_entity_poly.pdbx_strand_id
1 'polypeptide(L)'
;MYDLLALKTLCEQHQLGPHIIPVIEPVRDSKELQQTVTTFIEAQQPFSIIANPQVSVYGLNTVKLHPLPDLRPYPFYRPGAILAADFSRDFLTTSPGQTSLLIAPNYPLLKAYQHTTTLQHAGHVLIPDEARLHQLLPQHAVLLTDPVATPAHVADYQEITDAYFAPANWYQTPVGFDGFGDYSLMGRPYFDHGMPSRAIALHLIYVTVNGDLRIHHFVSDSNANMRGQKQKFFEALTKLTDWAPAHLTGLNRTPALATLLAYAEGDKFPGLGIIKKLAIMHHFQLMHRLLALN
;
A
#
# COMPACT_ATOMS: atom_id res chain seq x y z
N MET A 1 -2.10 11.88 0.02
CA MET A 1 -1.48 12.81 1.01
C MET A 1 -1.18 12.08 2.32
N TYR A 2 -2.17 11.49 2.99
CA TYR A 2 -1.95 10.80 4.28
C TYR A 2 -1.15 9.49 4.17
N ASP A 3 -1.18 8.84 3.02
CA ASP A 3 -0.46 7.61 2.68
C ASP A 3 1.06 7.89 2.64
N LEU A 4 1.47 8.94 1.93
CA LEU A 4 2.84 9.45 1.93
C LEU A 4 3.27 9.91 3.32
N LEU A 5 2.40 10.60 4.05
CA LEU A 5 2.70 11.02 5.42
C LEU A 5 2.90 9.83 6.36
N ALA A 6 2.14 8.73 6.19
CA ALA A 6 2.34 7.50 6.95
C ALA A 6 3.71 6.88 6.66
N LEU A 7 4.06 6.72 5.38
CA LEU A 7 5.36 6.19 4.95
C LEU A 7 6.53 7.05 5.46
N LYS A 8 6.44 8.37 5.29
CA LYS A 8 7.43 9.32 5.79
C LYS A 8 7.60 9.19 7.31
N THR A 9 6.50 9.22 8.08
CA THR A 9 6.55 9.08 9.54
C THR A 9 7.19 7.75 9.97
N LEU A 10 6.83 6.64 9.32
CA LEU A 10 7.42 5.34 9.65
C LEU A 10 8.91 5.27 9.33
N CYS A 11 9.32 5.86 8.21
CA CYS A 11 10.73 5.92 7.85
C CYS A 11 11.53 6.76 8.84
N GLU A 12 11.04 7.96 9.21
CA GLU A 12 11.66 8.84 10.23
C GLU A 12 11.76 8.15 11.59
N GLN A 13 10.82 7.27 11.92
CA GLN A 13 10.78 6.52 13.17
C GLN A 13 11.54 5.18 13.10
N HIS A 14 12.15 4.84 11.97
CA HIS A 14 12.78 3.53 11.72
C HIS A 14 11.84 2.34 11.96
N GLN A 15 10.55 2.50 11.60
CA GLN A 15 9.48 1.51 11.81
C GLN A 15 8.92 0.92 10.50
N LEU A 16 9.45 1.31 9.35
CA LEU A 16 9.11 0.72 8.04
C LEU A 16 9.94 -0.55 7.76
N GLY A 17 11.23 -0.51 8.11
CA GLY A 17 12.15 -1.64 7.99
C GLY A 17 12.68 -1.88 6.56
N PRO A 18 13.86 -2.53 6.44
CA PRO A 18 14.55 -2.69 5.16
C PRO A 18 13.90 -3.70 4.21
N HIS A 19 13.05 -4.60 4.73
CA HIS A 19 12.36 -5.63 3.95
C HIS A 19 11.09 -5.13 3.26
N ILE A 20 10.66 -3.90 3.55
CA ILE A 20 9.49 -3.28 2.93
C ILE A 20 9.98 -2.30 1.86
N ILE A 21 9.50 -2.46 0.63
CA ILE A 21 9.87 -1.62 -0.51
C ILE A 21 8.61 -0.91 -1.00
N PRO A 22 8.34 0.33 -0.56
CA PRO A 22 7.18 1.07 -1.04
C PRO A 22 7.29 1.31 -2.55
N VAL A 23 6.26 0.93 -3.30
CA VAL A 23 6.09 1.28 -4.71
C VAL A 23 5.05 2.38 -4.81
N ILE A 24 5.48 3.60 -5.13
CA ILE A 24 4.62 4.77 -5.13
C ILE A 24 4.30 5.15 -6.57
N GLU A 25 3.01 5.14 -6.90
CA GLU A 25 2.50 5.79 -8.11
C GLU A 25 2.16 7.26 -7.81
N PRO A 26 2.91 8.24 -8.36
CA PRO A 26 2.65 9.65 -8.08
C PRO A 26 1.33 10.12 -8.67
N VAL A 27 0.52 10.80 -7.85
CA VAL A 27 -0.78 11.35 -8.29
C VAL A 27 -0.75 12.84 -8.60
N ARG A 28 0.12 13.59 -7.95
CA ARG A 28 0.24 15.04 -8.11
C ARG A 28 1.63 15.53 -7.72
N ASP A 29 2.08 16.58 -8.37
CA ASP A 29 3.31 17.26 -7.99
C ASP A 29 3.07 17.94 -6.64
N SER A 30 3.84 17.54 -5.62
CA SER A 30 3.56 17.92 -4.24
C SER A 30 4.82 17.91 -3.40
N LYS A 31 4.87 18.85 -2.45
CA LYS A 31 5.94 18.93 -1.46
C LYS A 31 6.01 17.67 -0.61
N GLU A 32 4.86 17.06 -0.31
CA GLU A 32 4.76 15.83 0.47
C GLU A 32 5.46 14.65 -0.21
N LEU A 33 5.29 14.50 -1.54
CA LEU A 33 6.00 13.46 -2.30
C LEU A 33 7.50 13.71 -2.28
N GLN A 34 7.93 14.94 -2.59
CA GLN A 34 9.34 15.31 -2.55
C GLN A 34 9.96 15.02 -1.17
N GLN A 35 9.31 15.46 -0.09
CA GLN A 35 9.77 15.23 1.28
C GLN A 35 9.83 13.74 1.64
N THR A 36 8.85 12.94 1.20
CA THR A 36 8.84 11.49 1.46
C THR A 36 10.03 10.82 0.77
N VAL A 37 10.32 11.18 -0.49
CA VAL A 37 11.48 10.67 -1.23
C VAL A 37 12.79 11.11 -0.57
N THR A 38 12.91 12.37 -0.16
CA THR A 38 14.09 12.85 0.58
C THR A 38 14.29 12.05 1.87
N THR A 39 13.23 11.82 2.65
CA THR A 39 13.29 10.99 3.86
C THR A 39 13.75 9.56 3.57
N PHE A 40 13.27 8.93 2.49
CA PHE A 40 13.74 7.59 2.10
C PHE A 40 15.23 7.59 1.76
N ILE A 41 15.71 8.61 1.05
CA ILE A 41 17.13 8.77 0.72
C ILE A 41 17.98 8.91 1.98
N GLU A 42 17.59 9.80 2.89
CA GLU A 42 18.31 10.07 4.15
C GLU A 42 18.40 8.81 5.03
N ALA A 43 17.33 8.01 5.07
CA ALA A 43 17.27 6.77 5.83
C ALA A 43 17.83 5.54 5.08
N GLN A 44 18.24 5.69 3.81
CA GLN A 44 18.60 4.59 2.91
C GLN A 44 17.52 3.51 2.79
N GLN A 45 16.25 3.89 2.91
CA GLN A 45 15.11 2.99 2.77
C GLN A 45 14.97 2.59 1.30
N PRO A 46 14.89 1.29 0.94
CA PRO A 46 14.58 0.89 -0.42
C PRO A 46 13.18 1.32 -0.84
N PHE A 47 13.03 1.85 -2.06
CA PHE A 47 11.74 2.31 -2.58
C PHE A 47 11.71 2.32 -4.12
N SER A 48 10.52 2.43 -4.69
CA SER A 48 10.29 2.63 -6.12
C SER A 48 9.29 3.75 -6.36
N ILE A 49 9.52 4.55 -7.40
CA ILE A 49 8.59 5.57 -7.89
C ILE A 49 8.21 5.21 -9.32
N ILE A 50 6.91 5.15 -9.62
CA ILE A 50 6.41 4.93 -10.97
C ILE A 50 6.63 6.17 -11.82
N ALA A 51 7.45 6.05 -12.86
CA ALA A 51 7.79 7.13 -13.77
C ALA A 51 6.63 7.52 -14.71
N ASN A 52 5.76 6.57 -15.07
CA ASN A 52 4.61 6.76 -15.93
C ASN A 52 3.29 6.43 -15.21
N PRO A 53 2.85 7.26 -14.25
CA PRO A 53 1.61 7.03 -13.53
C PRO A 53 0.41 6.96 -14.49
N GLN A 54 -0.48 6.01 -14.23
CA GLN A 54 -1.66 5.67 -15.04
C GLN A 54 -2.96 6.24 -14.45
N VAL A 55 -2.96 6.63 -13.17
CA VAL A 55 -4.17 7.15 -12.50
C VAL A 55 -4.17 8.68 -12.33
N SER A 56 -3.21 9.39 -12.93
CA SER A 56 -3.06 10.82 -12.73
C SER A 56 -2.40 11.56 -13.89
N VAL A 57 -2.44 12.90 -13.82
CA VAL A 57 -1.76 13.80 -14.76
C VAL A 57 -0.31 14.11 -14.34
N TYR A 58 0.22 13.44 -13.31
CA TYR A 58 1.58 13.72 -12.84
C TYR A 58 2.61 13.57 -13.97
N GLY A 59 2.53 12.53 -14.78
CA GLY A 59 3.46 12.33 -15.91
C GLY A 59 3.39 13.39 -17.01
N LEU A 60 2.27 14.12 -17.13
CA LEU A 60 2.03 15.09 -18.21
C LEU A 60 2.69 16.46 -17.95
N ASN A 61 2.93 16.80 -16.68
CA ASN A 61 3.54 18.07 -16.31
C ASN A 61 5.07 17.99 -16.41
N THR A 62 5.63 18.57 -17.48
CA THR A 62 7.08 18.60 -17.74
C THR A 62 7.85 19.51 -16.79
N VAL A 63 7.21 20.57 -16.27
CA VAL A 63 7.78 21.47 -15.27
C VAL A 63 7.17 21.14 -13.91
N LYS A 64 8.03 20.78 -12.94
CA LYS A 64 7.64 20.48 -11.55
C LYS A 64 7.91 21.68 -10.65
N LEU A 65 6.93 22.04 -9.83
CA LEU A 65 7.09 22.95 -8.69
C LEU A 65 7.87 22.28 -7.56
N HIS A 66 7.69 20.97 -7.39
CA HIS A 66 8.37 20.17 -6.36
C HIS A 66 9.17 19.02 -7.00
N PRO A 67 10.24 19.32 -7.76
CA PRO A 67 11.02 18.29 -8.44
C PRO A 67 11.61 17.30 -7.43
N LEU A 68 11.58 16.02 -7.80
CA LEU A 68 12.28 14.97 -7.06
C LEU A 68 13.81 15.17 -7.19
N PRO A 69 14.60 14.79 -6.17
CA PRO A 69 16.06 14.77 -6.28
C PRO A 69 16.51 13.78 -7.37
N ASP A 70 17.76 13.92 -7.83
CA ASP A 70 18.36 12.94 -8.75
C ASP A 70 18.49 11.59 -8.04
N LEU A 71 17.80 10.57 -8.57
CA LEU A 71 17.72 9.24 -7.97
C LEU A 71 18.79 8.26 -8.48
N ARG A 72 19.54 8.63 -9.52
CA ARG A 72 20.60 7.78 -10.12
C ARG A 72 21.70 7.35 -9.13
N PRO A 73 22.14 8.19 -8.17
CA PRO A 73 23.22 7.80 -7.25
C PRO A 73 22.83 6.76 -6.19
N TYR A 74 21.55 6.45 -6.00
CA TYR A 74 21.08 5.62 -4.88
C TYR A 74 20.82 4.17 -5.32
N PRO A 75 21.65 3.18 -4.93
CA PRO A 75 21.49 1.79 -5.36
C PRO A 75 20.22 1.11 -4.81
N PHE A 76 19.69 1.62 -3.70
CA PHE A 76 18.44 1.13 -3.08
C PHE A 76 17.16 1.71 -3.73
N TYR A 77 17.30 2.65 -4.68
CA TYR A 77 16.18 3.10 -5.51
C TYR A 77 15.95 2.12 -6.66
N ARG A 78 14.68 1.74 -6.88
CA ARG A 78 14.25 0.86 -7.97
C ARG A 78 13.44 1.66 -8.99
N PRO A 79 13.99 2.00 -10.17
CA PRO A 79 13.22 2.64 -11.24
C PRO A 79 11.95 1.87 -11.54
N GLY A 80 10.79 2.50 -11.35
CA GLY A 80 9.48 1.87 -11.44
C GLY A 80 8.70 2.32 -12.68
N ALA A 81 7.97 1.43 -13.32
CA ALA A 81 7.06 1.79 -14.41
C ALA A 81 5.87 0.80 -14.51
N ILE A 82 4.76 1.25 -15.08
CA ILE A 82 3.58 0.40 -15.37
C ILE A 82 3.50 0.18 -16.87
N LEU A 83 3.41 -1.06 -17.34
CA LEU A 83 3.18 -1.33 -18.77
C LEU A 83 1.89 -0.65 -19.24
N ALA A 84 2.01 0.06 -20.36
CA ALA A 84 0.93 0.76 -21.05
C ALA A 84 1.16 0.66 -22.56
N ALA A 85 0.18 1.06 -23.38
CA ALA A 85 0.31 0.95 -24.84
C ALA A 85 1.41 1.87 -25.42
N ASP A 86 1.70 2.99 -24.76
CA ASP A 86 2.70 4.00 -25.12
C ASP A 86 3.98 3.89 -24.28
N PHE A 87 4.28 2.69 -23.76
CA PHE A 87 5.39 2.49 -22.84
C PHE A 87 6.75 2.82 -23.45
N SER A 88 7.53 3.67 -22.77
CA SER A 88 8.94 3.89 -23.06
C SER A 88 9.82 3.04 -22.15
N ARG A 89 10.78 2.33 -22.76
CA ARG A 89 11.79 1.56 -22.01
C ARG A 89 12.67 2.43 -21.11
N ASP A 90 12.78 3.73 -21.42
CA ASP A 90 13.64 4.65 -20.68
C ASP A 90 13.17 4.85 -19.23
N PHE A 91 11.89 4.58 -18.94
CA PHE A 91 11.33 4.57 -17.59
C PHE A 91 12.00 3.54 -16.66
N LEU A 92 12.60 2.49 -17.22
CA LEU A 92 13.28 1.43 -16.48
C LEU A 92 14.81 1.59 -16.47
N THR A 93 15.33 2.74 -16.89
CA THR A 93 16.78 2.98 -16.94
C THR A 93 17.39 2.89 -15.53
N THR A 94 18.32 1.96 -15.35
CA THR A 94 19.04 1.73 -14.09
C THR A 94 20.44 2.34 -14.12
N SER A 95 20.89 2.84 -12.97
CA SER A 95 22.30 3.12 -12.69
C SER A 95 22.97 1.91 -12.01
N PRO A 96 24.32 1.85 -11.91
CA PRO A 96 25.00 0.73 -11.26
C PRO A 96 24.45 0.44 -9.85
N GLY A 97 24.10 -0.82 -9.59
CA GLY A 97 23.52 -1.28 -8.32
C GLY A 97 22.00 -1.16 -8.22
N GLN A 98 21.32 -0.50 -9.16
CA GLN A 98 19.86 -0.42 -9.19
C GLN A 98 19.25 -1.62 -9.94
N THR A 99 18.07 -2.04 -9.49
CA THR A 99 17.24 -3.04 -10.18
C THR A 99 15.89 -2.41 -10.49
N SER A 100 15.45 -2.47 -11.75
CA SER A 100 14.17 -1.89 -12.17
C SER A 100 12.97 -2.76 -11.76
N LEU A 101 11.81 -2.12 -11.64
CA LEU A 101 10.54 -2.74 -11.27
C LEU A 101 9.48 -2.37 -12.31
N LEU A 102 8.98 -3.37 -13.02
CA LEU A 102 7.92 -3.21 -14.01
C LEU A 102 6.61 -3.81 -13.50
N ILE A 103 5.51 -3.08 -13.55
CA ILE A 103 4.18 -3.62 -13.26
C ILE A 103 3.51 -3.98 -14.58
N ALA A 104 3.15 -5.24 -14.79
CA ALA A 104 2.36 -5.68 -15.94
C ALA A 104 0.90 -5.91 -15.51
N PRO A 105 -0.01 -4.94 -15.76
CA PRO A 105 -1.28 -4.89 -15.04
C PRO A 105 -2.37 -5.84 -15.57
N ASN A 106 -2.15 -6.44 -16.74
CA ASN A 106 -3.09 -7.37 -17.38
C ASN A 106 -2.43 -8.20 -18.49
N TYR A 107 -3.09 -9.29 -18.87
CA TYR A 107 -2.61 -10.23 -19.88
C TYR A 107 -2.42 -9.63 -21.28
N PRO A 108 -3.37 -8.86 -21.85
CA PRO A 108 -3.18 -8.27 -23.18
C PRO A 108 -1.90 -7.45 -23.31
N LEU A 109 -1.59 -6.61 -22.32
CA LEU A 109 -0.36 -5.81 -22.33
C LEU A 109 0.88 -6.69 -22.18
N LEU A 110 0.92 -7.60 -21.21
CA LEU A 110 2.09 -8.47 -21.05
C LEU A 110 2.35 -9.29 -22.32
N LYS A 111 1.29 -9.82 -22.93
CA LYS A 111 1.37 -10.60 -24.16
C LYS A 111 1.92 -9.78 -25.34
N ALA A 112 1.55 -8.51 -25.45
CA ALA A 112 2.06 -7.62 -26.49
C ALA A 112 3.57 -7.36 -26.33
N TYR A 113 4.07 -7.30 -25.09
CA TYR A 113 5.47 -7.01 -24.78
C TYR A 113 6.36 -8.25 -24.57
N GLN A 114 5.81 -9.46 -24.61
CA GLN A 114 6.49 -10.72 -24.23
C GLN A 114 7.83 -10.98 -24.96
N HIS A 115 7.99 -10.48 -26.19
CA HIS A 115 9.18 -10.67 -27.03
C HIS A 115 9.96 -9.37 -27.25
N THR A 116 9.67 -8.33 -26.46
CA THR A 116 10.32 -7.04 -26.58
C THR A 116 11.52 -6.95 -25.64
N THR A 117 12.50 -6.12 -25.99
CA THR A 117 13.64 -5.84 -25.11
C THR A 117 13.23 -5.19 -23.80
N THR A 118 12.11 -4.45 -23.77
CA THR A 118 11.53 -3.87 -22.56
C THR A 118 11.37 -4.91 -21.45
N LEU A 119 10.74 -6.05 -21.76
CA LEU A 119 10.49 -7.09 -20.77
C LEU A 119 11.78 -7.84 -20.39
N GLN A 120 12.65 -8.08 -21.36
CA GLN A 120 13.94 -8.75 -21.15
C GLN A 120 14.91 -7.97 -20.25
N HIS A 121 14.79 -6.64 -20.19
CA HIS A 121 15.65 -5.77 -19.37
C HIS A 121 14.98 -5.35 -18.04
N ALA A 122 13.74 -5.76 -17.79
CA ALA A 122 13.10 -5.51 -16.51
C ALA A 122 13.76 -6.39 -15.44
N GLY A 123 14.15 -5.80 -14.31
CA GLY A 123 14.74 -6.55 -13.20
C GLY A 123 13.73 -7.46 -12.52
N HIS A 124 12.64 -6.87 -12.03
CA HIS A 124 11.48 -7.60 -11.52
C HIS A 124 10.21 -7.18 -12.26
N VAL A 125 9.32 -8.13 -12.51
CA VAL A 125 8.03 -7.87 -13.15
C VAL A 125 6.90 -8.27 -12.21
N LEU A 126 6.19 -7.28 -11.68
CA LEU A 126 5.02 -7.47 -10.83
C LEU A 126 3.81 -7.81 -11.69
N ILE A 127 3.17 -8.94 -11.42
CA ILE A 127 2.00 -9.42 -12.15
C ILE A 127 0.86 -9.73 -11.18
N PRO A 128 -0.41 -9.41 -11.54
CA PRO A 128 -1.58 -9.94 -10.86
C PRO A 128 -1.55 -11.46 -10.73
N ASP A 129 -2.26 -11.98 -9.74
CA ASP A 129 -2.48 -13.42 -9.54
C ASP A 129 -3.39 -14.02 -10.64
N GLU A 130 -2.84 -14.12 -11.84
CA GLU A 130 -3.48 -14.74 -12.99
C GLU A 130 -2.52 -15.76 -13.61
N ALA A 131 -2.90 -17.04 -13.62
CA ALA A 131 -2.06 -18.12 -14.15
C ALA A 131 -1.54 -17.85 -15.58
N ARG A 132 -2.36 -17.22 -16.43
CA ARG A 132 -1.98 -16.85 -17.81
C ARG A 132 -0.89 -15.78 -17.88
N LEU A 133 -0.79 -14.89 -16.89
CA LEU A 133 0.30 -13.91 -16.80
C LEU A 133 1.59 -14.61 -16.39
N HIS A 134 1.50 -15.48 -15.38
CA HIS A 134 2.64 -16.26 -14.87
C HIS A 134 3.25 -17.16 -15.94
N GLN A 135 2.41 -17.79 -16.78
CA GLN A 135 2.87 -18.58 -17.94
C GLN A 135 3.71 -17.78 -18.96
N LEU A 136 3.48 -16.47 -19.10
CA LEU A 136 4.27 -15.62 -19.99
C LEU A 136 5.59 -15.16 -19.36
N LEU A 137 5.71 -15.25 -18.04
CA LEU A 137 6.86 -14.80 -17.24
C LEU A 137 7.22 -15.85 -16.18
N PRO A 138 7.75 -17.02 -16.57
CA PRO A 138 8.13 -18.06 -15.61
C PRO A 138 9.36 -17.70 -14.78
N GLN A 139 10.06 -16.61 -15.11
CA GLN A 139 11.24 -16.10 -14.41
C GLN A 139 11.02 -14.61 -14.12
N HIS A 140 11.56 -14.11 -13.01
CA HIS A 140 11.50 -12.69 -12.63
C HIS A 140 10.10 -12.13 -12.32
N ALA A 141 9.09 -13.00 -12.23
CA ALA A 141 7.76 -12.61 -11.80
C ALA A 141 7.72 -12.38 -10.29
N VAL A 142 7.12 -11.26 -9.88
CA VAL A 142 6.75 -10.97 -8.50
C VAL A 142 5.24 -10.97 -8.43
N LEU A 143 4.66 -11.75 -7.52
CA LEU A 143 3.21 -11.80 -7.36
C LEU A 143 2.71 -10.47 -6.80
N LEU A 144 1.72 -9.83 -7.42
CA LEU A 144 1.08 -8.62 -6.91
C LEU A 144 -0.40 -8.90 -6.65
N THR A 145 -0.79 -8.93 -5.38
CA THR A 145 -2.18 -9.20 -4.97
C THR A 145 -2.90 -7.94 -4.51
N ASP A 146 -4.20 -7.85 -4.78
CA ASP A 146 -5.11 -6.90 -4.12
C ASP A 146 -6.13 -7.68 -3.28
N PRO A 147 -5.85 -7.92 -1.99
CA PRO A 147 -6.75 -8.68 -1.14
C PRO A 147 -7.90 -7.83 -0.57
N VAL A 148 -7.91 -6.52 -0.79
CA VAL A 148 -8.89 -5.62 -0.16
C VAL A 148 -10.17 -5.57 -0.99
N ALA A 149 -11.27 -6.07 -0.42
CA ALA A 149 -12.58 -5.92 -1.03
C ALA A 149 -13.03 -4.45 -1.03
N THR A 150 -13.53 -3.95 -2.16
CA THR A 150 -14.04 -2.58 -2.31
C THR A 150 -15.55 -2.58 -2.61
N PRO A 151 -16.41 -2.79 -1.60
CA PRO A 151 -17.85 -2.74 -1.79
C PRO A 151 -18.32 -1.34 -2.23
N ALA A 152 -19.50 -1.28 -2.85
CA ALA A 152 -20.06 -0.04 -3.41
C ALA A 152 -20.34 1.02 -2.33
N HIS A 153 -20.74 0.61 -1.13
CA HIS A 153 -20.96 1.51 0.00
C HIS A 153 -20.12 1.08 1.21
N VAL A 154 -19.63 2.07 1.97
CA VAL A 154 -18.85 1.82 3.20
C VAL A 154 -19.66 1.04 4.25
N ALA A 155 -20.99 1.15 4.26
CA ALA A 155 -21.83 0.38 5.18
C ALA A 155 -21.77 -1.13 4.89
N ASP A 156 -21.59 -1.52 3.63
CA ASP A 156 -21.62 -2.92 3.19
C ASP A 156 -20.41 -3.72 3.71
N TYR A 157 -19.37 -3.05 4.23
CA TYR A 157 -18.29 -3.72 4.96
C TYR A 157 -18.78 -4.51 6.19
N GLN A 158 -19.98 -4.23 6.71
CA GLN A 158 -20.60 -5.01 7.80
C GLN A 158 -20.86 -6.47 7.39
N GLU A 159 -21.10 -6.73 6.10
CA GLU A 159 -21.36 -8.07 5.56
C GLU A 159 -20.06 -8.89 5.40
N ILE A 160 -18.92 -8.21 5.46
CA ILE A 160 -17.56 -8.79 5.35
C ILE A 160 -16.70 -8.32 6.52
N THR A 161 -17.27 -8.38 7.74
CA THR A 161 -16.66 -7.85 8.97
C THR A 161 -15.23 -8.34 9.19
N ASP A 162 -14.92 -9.58 8.84
CA ASP A 162 -13.57 -10.14 8.94
C ASP A 162 -13.17 -10.82 7.62
N ALA A 163 -12.34 -10.13 6.85
CA ALA A 163 -11.93 -10.49 5.50
C ALA A 163 -10.54 -11.13 5.47
N TYR A 164 -10.34 -12.06 4.54
CA TYR A 164 -9.04 -12.68 4.31
C TYR A 164 -8.06 -11.68 3.67
N PHE A 165 -6.79 -11.68 4.10
CA PHE A 165 -5.73 -10.89 3.48
C PHE A 165 -4.66 -11.77 2.83
N ALA A 166 -4.00 -12.62 3.63
CA ALA A 166 -2.94 -13.50 3.17
C ALA A 166 -2.83 -14.75 4.06
N PRO A 167 -2.30 -15.86 3.54
CA PRO A 167 -2.21 -17.12 4.29
C PRO A 167 -1.07 -17.08 5.31
N ALA A 168 -1.04 -18.03 6.25
CA ALA A 168 0.00 -18.12 7.28
C ALA A 168 1.45 -18.26 6.77
N ASN A 169 1.63 -18.62 5.49
CA ASN A 169 2.93 -18.66 4.82
C ASN A 169 3.22 -17.40 3.99
N TRP A 170 2.58 -16.27 4.29
CA TRP A 170 2.78 -14.96 3.63
C TRP A 170 4.25 -14.52 3.53
N TYR A 171 5.13 -15.05 4.37
CA TYR A 171 6.57 -14.75 4.37
C TYR A 171 7.36 -15.53 3.31
N GLN A 172 6.78 -16.59 2.75
CA GLN A 172 7.42 -17.41 1.74
C GLN A 172 7.13 -16.85 0.35
N THR A 173 8.16 -16.78 -0.49
CA THR A 173 7.97 -16.51 -1.90
C THR A 173 7.09 -17.61 -2.52
N PRO A 174 5.97 -17.26 -3.18
CA PRO A 174 5.12 -18.24 -3.84
C PRO A 174 5.89 -19.06 -4.88
N VAL A 175 5.51 -20.34 -5.03
CA VAL A 175 6.18 -21.25 -5.97
C VAL A 175 6.16 -20.68 -7.39
N GLY A 176 7.34 -20.56 -7.99
CA GLY A 176 7.51 -20.03 -9.35
C GLY A 176 7.59 -18.50 -9.44
N PHE A 177 7.65 -17.79 -8.31
CA PHE A 177 7.87 -16.35 -8.27
C PHE A 177 9.23 -16.02 -7.63
N ASP A 178 9.75 -14.82 -7.88
CA ASP A 178 10.96 -14.26 -7.28
C ASP A 178 10.64 -13.42 -6.03
N GLY A 179 9.36 -13.13 -5.79
CA GLY A 179 8.87 -12.41 -4.63
C GLY A 179 7.37 -12.21 -4.65
N PHE A 180 6.87 -11.42 -3.72
CA PHE A 180 5.47 -11.01 -3.63
C PHE A 180 5.37 -9.54 -3.22
N GLY A 181 4.20 -8.96 -3.43
CA GLY A 181 3.79 -7.66 -2.95
C GLY A 181 2.28 -7.56 -2.96
N ASP A 182 1.77 -6.58 -2.22
CA ASP A 182 0.34 -6.32 -2.10
C ASP A 182 0.03 -4.84 -2.31
N TYR A 183 -1.19 -4.57 -2.75
CA TYR A 183 -1.79 -3.27 -2.51
C TYR A 183 -2.05 -3.14 -1.01
N SER A 184 -1.67 -2.00 -0.44
CA SER A 184 -1.97 -1.69 0.96
C SER A 184 -3.47 -1.73 1.24
N LEU A 185 -3.89 -1.49 2.50
CA LEU A 185 -5.30 -1.41 2.93
C LEU A 185 -6.23 -0.53 2.06
N MET A 186 -5.68 0.28 1.15
CA MET A 186 -6.42 1.13 0.23
C MET A 186 -6.88 0.43 -1.05
N GLY A 187 -6.33 -0.75 -1.35
CA GLY A 187 -6.60 -1.49 -2.58
C GLY A 187 -6.03 -0.83 -3.84
N ARG A 188 -6.27 -1.47 -4.98
CA ARG A 188 -5.88 -1.01 -6.32
C ARG A 188 -6.69 0.18 -6.84
N PRO A 189 -8.01 0.29 -6.62
CA PRO A 189 -8.79 1.40 -7.18
C PRO A 189 -8.33 2.77 -6.64
N TYR A 190 -7.99 3.69 -7.55
CA TYR A 190 -7.69 5.07 -7.19
C TYR A 190 -8.94 5.94 -7.28
N PHE A 191 -9.14 6.78 -6.26
CA PHE A 191 -10.16 7.83 -6.24
C PHE A 191 -9.48 9.17 -5.97
N ASP A 192 -9.58 10.12 -6.90
CA ASP A 192 -8.92 11.43 -6.75
C ASP A 192 -9.47 12.25 -5.58
N HIS A 193 -10.75 12.04 -5.29
CA HIS A 193 -11.43 12.59 -4.14
C HIS A 193 -12.06 11.46 -3.33
N GLY A 194 -12.07 11.62 -2.01
CA GLY A 194 -12.86 10.74 -1.15
C GLY A 194 -14.33 10.86 -1.52
N MET A 195 -14.99 9.72 -1.69
CA MET A 195 -16.42 9.68 -1.97
C MET A 195 -17.20 10.02 -0.70
N PRO A 196 -18.22 10.88 -0.77
CA PRO A 196 -19.12 11.11 0.34
C PRO A 196 -19.72 9.79 0.82
N SER A 197 -19.55 9.47 2.10
CA SER A 197 -20.08 8.24 2.70
C SER A 197 -21.07 8.55 3.82
N ARG A 198 -22.10 7.72 3.93
CA ARG A 198 -23.03 7.74 5.06
C ARG A 198 -22.47 7.00 6.27
N ALA A 199 -21.49 6.13 6.09
CA ALA A 199 -20.85 5.35 7.15
C ALA A 199 -19.36 5.68 7.29
N ILE A 200 -18.79 5.42 8.47
CA ILE A 200 -17.34 5.34 8.68
C ILE A 200 -17.01 3.87 8.94
N ALA A 201 -15.97 3.36 8.28
CA ALA A 201 -15.38 2.07 8.59
C ALA A 201 -13.92 2.27 9.03
N LEU A 202 -13.53 1.62 10.13
CA LEU A 202 -12.13 1.46 10.50
C LEU A 202 -11.65 0.10 9.97
N HIS A 203 -10.56 0.10 9.23
CA HIS A 203 -9.95 -1.10 8.66
C HIS A 203 -8.65 -1.38 9.39
N LEU A 204 -8.53 -2.57 9.99
CA LEU A 204 -7.28 -3.00 10.62
C LEU A 204 -6.90 -4.38 10.14
N ILE A 205 -5.71 -4.47 9.56
CA ILE A 205 -5.05 -5.75 9.35
C ILE A 205 -4.55 -6.31 10.68
N TYR A 206 -4.60 -7.63 10.85
CA TYR A 206 -4.03 -8.30 12.01
C TYR A 206 -3.55 -9.70 11.63
N VAL A 207 -2.58 -10.22 12.39
CA VAL A 207 -2.16 -11.62 12.32
C VAL A 207 -2.95 -12.44 13.33
N THR A 208 -3.53 -13.55 12.88
CA THR A 208 -4.28 -14.48 13.72
C THR A 208 -3.34 -15.38 14.52
N VAL A 209 -3.88 -16.12 15.49
CA VAL A 209 -3.13 -17.13 16.26
C VAL A 209 -2.54 -18.25 15.38
N ASN A 210 -3.15 -18.52 14.22
CA ASN A 210 -2.68 -19.52 13.27
C ASN A 210 -1.71 -18.96 12.22
N GLY A 211 -1.41 -17.66 12.28
CA GLY A 211 -0.46 -16.98 11.39
C GLY A 211 -1.08 -16.33 10.15
N ASP A 212 -2.35 -16.57 9.84
CA ASP A 212 -3.03 -15.91 8.72
C ASP A 212 -3.14 -14.40 8.95
N LEU A 213 -3.02 -13.62 7.87
CA LEU A 213 -3.32 -12.20 7.87
C LEU A 213 -4.77 -11.97 7.44
N ARG A 214 -5.47 -11.11 8.18
CA ARG A 214 -6.88 -10.78 7.97
C ARG A 214 -7.12 -9.29 8.16
N ILE A 215 -8.18 -8.76 7.59
CA ILE A 215 -8.65 -7.38 7.82
C ILE A 215 -9.97 -7.44 8.57
N HIS A 216 -10.01 -6.82 9.75
CA HIS A 216 -11.26 -6.59 10.45
C HIS A 216 -11.81 -5.19 10.12
N HIS A 217 -13.10 -5.12 9.82
CA HIS A 217 -13.83 -3.92 9.46
C HIS A 217 -14.78 -3.52 10.59
N PHE A 218 -14.59 -2.33 11.16
CA PHE A 218 -15.47 -1.77 12.19
C PHE A 218 -16.32 -0.65 11.59
N VAL A 219 -17.57 -0.95 11.26
CA VAL A 219 -18.50 -0.02 10.62
C VAL A 219 -19.30 0.73 11.69
N SER A 220 -19.52 2.04 11.52
CA SER A 220 -20.40 2.85 12.37
C SER A 220 -21.85 2.38 12.32
N ASP A 221 -22.68 2.78 13.29
CA ASP A 221 -24.08 2.33 13.41
C ASP A 221 -25.05 3.32 12.74
N SER A 222 -24.83 4.62 12.93
CA SER A 222 -25.78 5.67 12.54
C SER A 222 -25.70 6.06 11.05
N ASN A 223 -25.90 5.10 10.15
CA ASN A 223 -25.60 5.23 8.70
C ASN A 223 -26.77 5.74 7.83
N ALA A 224 -27.88 6.18 8.41
CA ALA A 224 -29.07 6.61 7.67
C ALA A 224 -28.84 7.89 6.83
N ASN A 225 -27.95 8.78 7.27
CA ASN A 225 -27.62 10.03 6.58
C ASN A 225 -26.13 10.37 6.75
N MET A 226 -25.62 11.42 6.10
CA MET A 226 -24.19 11.77 6.11
C MET A 226 -23.71 12.59 7.34
N ARG A 227 -24.61 13.01 8.24
CA ARG A 227 -24.24 13.86 9.38
C ARG A 227 -23.50 13.07 10.46
N GLY A 228 -22.91 13.77 11.42
CA GLY A 228 -22.39 13.15 12.64
C GLY A 228 -21.10 12.33 12.47
N GLN A 229 -20.11 12.81 11.70
CA GLN A 229 -18.83 12.09 11.51
C GLN A 229 -18.12 11.77 12.84
N LYS A 230 -18.11 12.71 13.80
CA LYS A 230 -17.56 12.47 15.15
C LYS A 230 -18.24 11.29 15.83
N GLN A 231 -19.58 11.28 15.87
CA GLN A 231 -20.35 10.20 16.47
C GLN A 231 -20.06 8.86 15.80
N LYS A 232 -20.12 8.80 14.47
CA LYS A 232 -19.85 7.57 13.70
C LYS A 232 -18.44 7.02 13.92
N PHE A 233 -17.47 7.89 14.04
CA PHE A 233 -16.12 7.48 14.39
C PHE A 233 -16.08 6.80 15.77
N PHE A 234 -16.72 7.38 16.78
CA PHE A 234 -16.78 6.79 18.11
C PHE A 234 -17.60 5.49 18.16
N GLU A 235 -18.67 5.36 17.36
CA GLU A 235 -19.41 4.09 17.20
C GLU A 235 -18.48 2.98 16.67
N ALA A 236 -17.74 3.24 15.59
CA ALA A 236 -16.79 2.29 15.03
C ALA A 236 -15.60 2.02 15.98
N LEU A 237 -15.08 3.06 16.65
CA LEU A 237 -13.97 2.96 17.59
C LEU A 237 -14.36 2.12 18.81
N THR A 238 -15.58 2.26 19.33
CA THR A 238 -16.08 1.45 20.46
C THR A 238 -16.03 -0.04 20.12
N LYS A 239 -16.51 -0.41 18.93
CA LYS A 239 -16.44 -1.81 18.45
C LYS A 239 -15.00 -2.30 18.37
N LEU A 240 -14.07 -1.46 17.92
CA LEU A 240 -12.65 -1.78 17.89
C LEU A 240 -12.08 -1.95 19.31
N THR A 241 -12.35 -1.03 20.23
CA THR A 241 -11.82 -1.10 21.60
C THR A 241 -12.36 -2.28 22.39
N ASP A 242 -13.59 -2.72 22.10
CA ASP A 242 -14.19 -3.90 22.71
C ASP A 242 -13.56 -5.19 22.17
N TRP A 243 -13.26 -5.22 20.86
CA TRP A 243 -12.73 -6.40 20.18
C TRP A 243 -11.20 -6.59 20.37
N ALA A 244 -10.45 -5.48 20.39
CA ALA A 244 -8.99 -5.47 20.38
C ALA A 244 -8.32 -6.25 21.53
N PRO A 245 -8.78 -6.19 22.79
CA PRO A 245 -8.11 -6.89 23.90
C PRO A 245 -8.00 -8.41 23.71
N ALA A 246 -8.99 -9.02 23.06
CA ALA A 246 -9.03 -10.47 22.83
C ALA A 246 -8.29 -10.91 21.55
N HIS A 247 -8.12 -10.02 20.56
CA HIS A 247 -7.63 -10.40 19.22
C HIS A 247 -6.34 -9.71 18.80
N LEU A 248 -6.10 -8.47 19.26
CA LEU A 248 -4.94 -7.65 18.90
C LEU A 248 -3.84 -7.73 19.97
N THR A 249 -3.37 -8.94 20.23
CA THR A 249 -2.29 -9.23 21.18
C THR A 249 -0.93 -9.41 20.49
N GLY A 250 0.16 -9.40 21.26
CA GLY A 250 1.50 -9.72 20.74
C GLY A 250 1.94 -8.76 19.63
N LEU A 251 2.33 -9.33 18.47
CA LEU A 251 2.84 -8.57 17.31
C LEU A 251 1.84 -7.53 16.79
N ASN A 252 0.53 -7.77 16.97
CA ASN A 252 -0.53 -6.84 16.59
C ASN A 252 -0.50 -5.52 17.40
N ARG A 253 0.14 -5.46 18.58
CA ARG A 253 0.17 -4.25 19.43
C ARG A 253 1.17 -3.21 18.91
N THR A 254 0.87 -2.60 17.76
CA THR A 254 1.76 -1.60 17.15
C THR A 254 1.56 -0.20 17.77
N PRO A 255 2.57 0.70 17.69
CA PRO A 255 2.42 2.07 18.18
C PRO A 255 1.27 2.84 17.52
N ALA A 256 1.02 2.62 16.23
CA ALA A 256 -0.10 3.26 15.53
C ALA A 256 -1.46 2.75 16.02
N LEU A 257 -1.58 1.44 16.30
CA LEU A 257 -2.79 0.88 16.91
C LEU A 257 -3.02 1.48 18.31
N ALA A 258 -1.99 1.54 19.15
CA ALA A 258 -2.10 2.14 20.48
C ALA A 258 -2.57 3.60 20.40
N THR A 259 -2.05 4.37 19.44
CA THR A 259 -2.48 5.76 19.19
C THR A 259 -3.93 5.84 18.72
N LEU A 260 -4.38 4.90 17.86
CA LEU A 260 -5.77 4.85 17.41
C LEU A 260 -6.73 4.52 18.56
N LEU A 261 -6.38 3.54 19.41
CA LEU A 261 -7.18 3.14 20.57
C LEU A 261 -7.25 4.24 21.64
N ALA A 262 -6.19 5.02 21.82
CA ALA A 262 -6.15 6.11 22.79
C ALA A 262 -7.19 7.22 22.54
N TYR A 263 -7.74 7.33 21.32
CA TYR A 263 -8.85 8.26 21.07
C TYR A 263 -10.11 7.92 21.86
N ALA A 264 -10.28 6.68 22.35
CA ALA A 264 -11.42 6.28 23.15
C ALA A 264 -11.41 6.88 24.57
N GLU A 265 -10.25 7.31 25.05
CA GLU A 265 -10.11 7.97 26.36
C GLU A 265 -10.52 9.45 26.32
N GLY A 266 -10.71 10.02 25.13
CA GLY A 266 -11.07 11.42 24.92
C GLY A 266 -12.31 11.61 24.06
N ASP A 267 -12.65 12.87 23.80
CA ASP A 267 -13.79 13.23 22.95
C ASP A 267 -13.35 13.78 21.57
N LYS A 268 -12.06 13.76 21.26
CA LYS A 268 -11.50 14.38 20.06
C LYS A 268 -11.63 13.46 18.85
N PHE A 269 -12.34 13.92 17.83
CA PHE A 269 -12.29 13.31 16.49
C PHE A 269 -11.07 13.85 15.72
N PRO A 270 -10.08 13.00 15.36
CA PRO A 270 -8.85 13.47 14.70
C PRO A 270 -9.02 13.74 13.20
N GLY A 271 -10.18 13.42 12.63
CA GLY A 271 -10.43 13.49 11.21
C GLY A 271 -10.02 12.22 10.46
N LEU A 272 -10.73 11.94 9.35
CA LEU A 272 -10.57 10.72 8.56
C LEU A 272 -9.15 10.53 7.99
N GLY A 273 -8.46 11.62 7.67
CA GLY A 273 -7.09 11.57 7.17
C GLY A 273 -6.09 11.01 8.19
N ILE A 274 -6.21 11.41 9.46
CA ILE A 274 -5.35 10.89 10.54
C ILE A 274 -5.67 9.43 10.83
N ILE A 275 -6.95 9.05 10.80
CA ILE A 275 -7.37 7.64 10.95
C ILE A 275 -6.77 6.79 9.83
N LYS A 276 -6.88 7.24 8.57
CA LYS A 276 -6.26 6.59 7.41
C LYS A 276 -4.76 6.43 7.60
N LYS A 277 -4.08 7.50 8.03
CA LYS A 277 -2.64 7.47 8.33
C LYS A 277 -2.32 6.38 9.36
N LEU A 278 -3.04 6.33 10.48
CA LEU A 278 -2.79 5.36 11.55
C LEU A 278 -3.06 3.91 11.11
N ALA A 279 -4.10 3.67 10.31
CA ALA A 279 -4.38 2.33 9.76
C ALA A 279 -3.25 1.85 8.82
N ILE A 280 -2.76 2.72 7.93
CA ILE A 280 -1.62 2.42 7.06
C ILE A 280 -0.35 2.21 7.89
N MET A 281 -0.12 3.05 8.90
CA MET A 281 1.03 2.88 9.79
C MET A 281 0.97 1.56 10.55
N HIS A 282 -0.20 1.18 11.06
CA HIS A 282 -0.41 -0.10 11.73
C HIS A 282 -0.08 -1.28 10.82
N HIS A 283 -0.57 -1.24 9.57
CA HIS A 283 -0.25 -2.26 8.57
C HIS A 283 1.26 -2.44 8.39
N PHE A 284 1.98 -1.38 8.05
CA PHE A 284 3.42 -1.48 7.82
C PHE A 284 4.21 -1.82 9.08
N GLN A 285 3.82 -1.33 10.26
CA GLN A 285 4.46 -1.72 11.53
C GLN A 285 4.25 -3.21 11.83
N LEU A 286 3.07 -3.76 11.57
CA LEU A 286 2.80 -5.17 11.74
C LEU A 286 3.65 -5.99 10.77
N MET A 287 3.66 -5.63 9.48
CA MET A 287 4.47 -6.32 8.49
C MET A 287 5.97 -6.21 8.77
N HIS A 288 6.45 -5.06 9.24
CA HIS A 288 7.84 -4.90 9.63
C HIS A 288 8.22 -5.86 10.77
N ARG A 289 7.38 -5.95 11.82
CA ARG A 289 7.61 -6.87 12.93
C ARG A 289 7.60 -8.33 12.49
N LEU A 290 6.65 -8.68 11.62
CA LEU A 290 6.49 -10.03 11.10
C LEU A 290 7.67 -10.44 10.21
N LEU A 291 8.09 -9.57 9.29
CA LEU A 291 9.24 -9.80 8.42
C LEU A 291 10.56 -9.88 9.20
N ALA A 292 10.67 -9.19 10.34
CA ALA A 292 11.84 -9.25 11.21
C ALA A 292 11.95 -10.56 12.03
N LEU A 293 10.93 -11.44 12.01
CA LEU A 293 11.00 -12.76 12.63
C LEU A 293 11.65 -13.83 11.74
N ASN A 294 11.78 -13.55 10.45
CA ASN A 294 12.30 -14.46 9.43
C ASN A 294 13.68 -14.02 8.95
#